data_AF-A0A931LPI9-F1
#
_entry.id   AF-A0A931LPI9-F1
#
_cell.length_a   1.000
_cell.length_b   1.000
_cell.length_c   1.000
_cell.angle_alpha   90.00
_cell.angle_beta   90.00
_cell.angle_gamma   90.00
#
_symmetry.space_group_name_H-M   'P 1'
#
loop_
_entity.id
_entity.type
_entity.pdbx_description
1 polymer ?
#
loop_
_entity_poly.entity_id
_entity_poly.type
_entity_poly.pdbx_seq_one_letter_code
_entity_poly.pdbx_strand_id
1 'polypeptide(L)'
;MDPQIYGTDETLMREATRLAALTDPTEHDPELDQLIYSLGPFPVAHFLVRSNDAEAVAALRRYLHTHWRAWANFIEQMIAAARRDRDSIFDEIIRDFGGD
;
A
#
# COMPACT_ATOMS: atom_id res chain seq x y z
N MET A 1 15.04 -5.63 -10.52
CA MET A 1 14.38 -5.25 -9.26
C MET A 1 15.17 -4.10 -8.68
N ASP A 2 14.51 -2.98 -8.36
CA ASP A 2 15.16 -1.75 -7.90
C ASP A 2 15.48 -1.83 -6.41
N PRO A 3 16.75 -1.72 -5.98
CA PRO A 3 17.15 -1.90 -4.58
C PRO A 3 16.57 -0.84 -3.63
N GLN A 4 16.10 0.30 -4.13
CA GLN A 4 15.45 1.33 -3.31
C GLN A 4 14.06 0.91 -2.79
N ILE A 5 13.37 0.01 -3.49
CA ILE A 5 12.04 -0.45 -3.08
C ILE A 5 12.12 -1.32 -1.81
N TYR A 6 13.19 -2.12 -1.68
CA TYR A 6 13.38 -3.01 -0.52
C TYR A 6 13.59 -2.26 0.80
N GLY A 7 14.44 -1.23 0.82
CA GLY A 7 14.65 -0.43 2.05
C GLY A 7 13.41 0.38 2.46
N THR A 8 12.55 0.68 1.48
CA THR A 8 11.30 1.41 1.70
C THR A 8 10.24 0.53 2.35
N ASP A 9 10.06 -0.69 1.84
CA ASP A 9 9.10 -1.65 2.39
C ASP A 9 9.47 -2.06 3.82
N GLU A 10 10.75 -2.23 4.16
CA GLU A 10 11.19 -2.54 5.53
C GLU A 10 10.89 -1.41 6.52
N THR A 11 11.09 -0.16 6.09
CA THR A 11 10.83 1.02 6.92
C THR A 11 9.32 1.17 7.14
N LEU A 12 8.52 1.06 6.08
CA LEU A 12 7.06 1.05 6.19
C LEU A 12 6.54 -0.10 7.04
N MET A 13 7.11 -1.30 6.89
CA MET A 13 6.74 -2.44 7.73
C MET A 13 6.98 -2.13 9.20
N ARG A 14 8.17 -1.65 9.56
CA ARG A 14 8.51 -1.33 10.95
C ARG A 14 7.53 -0.32 11.55
N GLU A 15 7.23 0.76 10.84
CA GLU A 15 6.33 1.79 11.33
C GLU A 15 4.87 1.33 11.37
N ALA A 16 4.42 0.58 10.37
CA ALA A 16 3.08 0.03 10.35
C ALA A 16 2.87 -1.03 11.45
N THR A 17 3.88 -1.86 11.73
CA THR A 17 3.87 -2.79 12.87
C THR A 17 3.91 -2.03 14.20
N ARG A 18 4.67 -0.93 14.30
CA ARG A 18 4.63 -0.06 15.49
C ARG A 18 3.24 0.50 15.71
N LEU A 19 2.59 1.04 14.68
CA LEU A 19 1.21 1.51 14.75
C LEU A 19 0.26 0.40 15.20
N ALA A 20 0.37 -0.80 14.63
CA ALA A 20 -0.48 -1.93 14.99
C ALA A 20 -0.34 -2.32 16.48
N ALA A 21 0.82 -2.08 17.09
CA ALA A 21 1.07 -2.32 18.50
C ALA A 21 0.57 -1.18 19.43
N LEU A 22 0.14 -0.03 18.89
CA LEU A 22 -0.43 1.06 19.68
C LEU A 22 -1.87 0.76 20.09
N THR A 23 -2.26 1.23 21.28
CA THR A 23 -3.64 1.17 21.76
C THR A 23 -4.60 1.95 20.86
N ASP A 24 -4.11 3.04 20.25
CA ASP A 24 -4.83 3.81 19.23
C ASP A 24 -3.93 4.04 18.00
N PRO A 25 -4.06 3.22 16.94
CA PRO A 25 -3.29 3.36 15.69
C PRO A 25 -3.71 4.58 14.86
N THR A 26 -4.64 5.40 15.36
CA THR A 26 -5.08 6.64 14.73
C THR A 26 -4.58 7.88 15.46
N GLU A 27 -3.75 7.74 16.49
CA GLU A 27 -3.02 8.87 17.05
C GLU A 27 -2.12 9.50 15.98
N HIS A 28 -2.09 10.83 15.90
CA HIS A 28 -1.34 11.55 14.89
C HIS A 28 0.17 11.41 15.13
N ASP A 29 0.91 11.02 14.09
CA ASP A 29 2.34 10.75 14.17
C ASP A 29 3.12 11.57 13.11
N PRO A 30 3.84 12.62 13.52
CA PRO A 30 4.53 13.50 12.58
C PRO A 30 5.73 12.84 11.89
N GLU A 31 6.37 11.84 12.50
CA GLU A 31 7.49 11.11 11.88
C GLU A 31 6.97 10.20 10.77
N LEU A 32 5.85 9.53 11.02
CA LEU A 32 5.17 8.73 10.02
C LEU A 32 4.64 9.58 8.86
N ASP A 33 4.06 10.75 9.14
CA ASP A 33 3.61 11.70 8.12
C ASP A 33 4.76 12.15 7.21
N GLN A 34 5.91 12.48 7.79
CA GLN A 34 7.09 12.87 7.02
C GLN A 34 7.60 11.72 6.16
N LEU A 35 7.60 10.50 6.69
CA LEU A 35 7.96 9.29 5.95
C LEU A 35 7.00 9.08 4.77
N ILE A 36 5.70 9.02 5.03
CA ILE A 36 4.62 8.91 4.05
C ILE A 36 4.81 9.92 2.91
N TYR A 37 5.02 11.19 3.26
CA TYR A 37 5.24 12.26 2.28
C TYR A 37 6.50 12.02 1.45
N SER A 38 7.60 11.62 2.09
CA SER A 38 8.90 11.41 1.43
C SER A 38 8.90 10.23 0.46
N LEU A 39 8.17 9.17 0.79
CA LEU A 39 8.08 7.96 -0.03
C LEU A 39 7.18 8.17 -1.24
N GLY A 40 6.12 8.96 -1.06
CA GLY A 40 5.11 9.15 -2.08
C GLY A 40 4.16 7.95 -2.22
N PRO A 41 3.19 8.04 -3.14
CA PRO A 41 2.03 7.15 -3.16
C PRO A 41 2.36 5.74 -3.67
N PHE A 42 3.34 5.60 -4.55
CA PHE A 42 3.66 4.30 -5.17
C PHE A 42 4.26 3.29 -4.17
N PRO A 43 5.29 3.62 -3.37
CA PRO A 43 5.81 2.68 -2.38
C PRO A 43 4.78 2.31 -1.30
N VAL A 44 3.94 3.26 -0.88
CA VAL A 44 2.86 2.96 0.06
C VAL A 44 1.82 2.03 -0.55
N ALA A 45 1.40 2.27 -1.80
CA ALA A 45 0.52 1.35 -2.52
C ALA A 45 1.13 -0.05 -2.68
N HIS A 46 2.42 -0.12 -3.01
CA HIS A 46 3.17 -1.38 -3.12
C HIS A 46 3.17 -2.14 -1.80
N PHE A 47 3.53 -1.48 -0.69
CA PHE A 47 3.49 -2.06 0.66
C PHE A 47 2.10 -2.60 1.01
N LEU A 48 1.04 -1.81 0.80
CA LEU A 48 -0.34 -2.21 1.11
C LEU A 48 -0.84 -3.41 0.30
N VAL A 49 -0.21 -3.70 -0.84
CA VAL A 49 -0.56 -4.85 -1.72
C VAL A 49 0.33 -6.07 -1.45
N ARG A 50 1.60 -5.86 -1.07
CA ARG A 50 2.62 -6.91 -1.03
C ARG A 50 2.98 -7.38 0.37
N SER A 51 2.65 -6.60 1.40
CA SER A 51 2.89 -6.99 2.79
C SER A 51 2.05 -8.21 3.19
N ASN A 52 2.66 -9.15 3.89
CA ASN A 52 1.99 -10.32 4.47
C ASN A 52 1.47 -10.06 5.90
N ASP A 53 1.78 -8.90 6.48
CA ASP A 53 1.30 -8.51 7.81
C ASP A 53 -0.03 -7.77 7.69
N ALA A 54 -1.13 -8.50 7.90
CA ALA A 54 -2.48 -7.97 7.77
C ALA A 54 -2.79 -6.90 8.84
N GLU A 55 -2.19 -6.99 10.03
CA GLU A 55 -2.41 -6.02 11.10
C GLU A 55 -1.71 -4.70 10.78
N ALA A 56 -0.45 -4.77 10.35
CA ALA A 56 0.31 -3.60 9.90
C ALA A 56 -0.38 -2.90 8.71
N VAL A 57 -0.86 -3.66 7.72
CA VAL A 57 -1.62 -3.11 6.59
C VAL A 57 -2.91 -2.44 7.06
N ALA A 58 -3.64 -3.06 7.98
CA ALA A 58 -4.88 -2.48 8.53
C ALA A 58 -4.61 -1.21 9.34
N ALA A 59 -3.55 -1.19 10.15
CA ALA A 59 -3.15 -0.03 10.94
C ALA A 59 -2.77 1.14 10.04
N LEU A 60 -1.90 0.92 9.05
CA LEU A 60 -1.51 1.96 8.10
C LEU A 60 -2.72 2.46 7.29
N ARG A 61 -3.62 1.58 6.83
CA ARG A 61 -4.86 2.01 6.16
C ARG A 61 -5.72 2.92 7.04
N ARG A 62 -5.93 2.57 8.31
CA ARG A 62 -6.71 3.40 9.23
C ARG A 62 -6.04 4.75 9.44
N TYR A 63 -4.74 4.76 9.69
CA TYR A 63 -3.95 5.99 9.84
C TYR A 63 -4.13 6.91 8.62
N LEU A 64 -3.96 6.37 7.40
CA LEU A 64 -4.12 7.12 6.16
C LEU A 64 -5.54 7.66 5.96
N HIS A 65 -6.57 6.90 6.30
CA HIS A 65 -7.96 7.36 6.17
C HIS A 65 -8.31 8.45 7.19
N THR A 66 -7.73 8.41 8.38
CA THR A 66 -7.94 9.41 9.44
C THR A 66 -7.25 10.72 9.11
N HIS A 67 -5.96 10.67 8.75
CA HIS A 67 -5.11 11.87 8.66
C HIS A 67 -4.84 12.34 7.23
N TRP A 68 -4.90 11.43 6.25
CA TRP A 68 -4.50 11.65 4.85
C TRP A 68 -5.60 11.25 3.85
N ARG A 69 -6.87 11.51 4.17
CA ARG A 69 -8.03 10.94 3.47
C ARG A 69 -7.99 11.04 1.93
N ALA A 70 -7.64 12.22 1.39
CA ALA A 70 -7.56 12.40 -0.06
C ALA A 70 -6.48 11.52 -0.70
N TRP A 71 -5.35 11.37 0.00
CA TRP A 71 -4.22 10.56 -0.43
C TRP A 71 -4.49 9.07 -0.29
N ALA A 72 -5.18 8.65 0.79
CA ALA A 72 -5.67 7.29 0.97
C ALA A 72 -6.56 6.86 -0.20
N ASN A 73 -7.52 7.70 -0.59
CA ASN A 73 -8.39 7.45 -1.73
C ASN A 73 -7.61 7.32 -3.05
N PHE A 74 -6.59 8.17 -3.24
CA PHE A 74 -5.73 8.10 -4.43
C PHE A 74 -4.93 6.78 -4.48
N ILE A 75 -4.33 6.37 -3.36
CA ILE A 75 -3.62 5.09 -3.24
C ILE A 75 -4.55 3.91 -3.53
N GLU A 76 -5.78 3.93 -3.01
CA GLU A 76 -6.76 2.88 -3.27
C GLU A 76 -7.16 2.81 -4.75
N GLN A 77 -7.31 3.96 -5.42
CA GLN A 77 -7.56 4.02 -6.86
C GLN A 77 -6.38 3.44 -7.66
N MET A 78 -5.13 3.75 -7.28
CA MET A 78 -3.95 3.17 -7.91
C MET A 78 -3.92 1.65 -7.77
N ILE A 79 -4.20 1.13 -6.58
CA ILE A 79 -4.27 -0.31 -6.32
C ILE A 79 -5.38 -0.96 -7.16
N ALA A 80 -6.56 -0.33 -7.23
CA ALA A 80 -7.67 -0.85 -8.02
C ALA A 80 -7.37 -0.84 -9.52
N ALA A 81 -6.72 0.20 -10.04
CA ALA A 81 -6.29 0.28 -11.43
C ALA A 81 -5.26 -0.81 -11.76
N ALA A 82 -4.24 -0.98 -10.91
CA ALA A 82 -3.22 -2.02 -11.10
C ALA A 82 -3.80 -3.45 -11.09
N ARG A 83 -4.86 -3.69 -10.32
CA ARG A 83 -5.58 -4.96 -10.32
C ARG A 83 -6.38 -5.16 -11.61
N ARG A 84 -7.12 -4.14 -12.06
CA ARG A 84 -7.89 -4.20 -13.32
C ARG A 84 -6.99 -4.47 -14.51
N ASP A 85 -5.83 -3.84 -14.60
CA ASP A 85 -4.88 -4.09 -15.70
C ASP A 85 -4.36 -5.52 -15.66
N ARG A 86 -4.10 -6.07 -14.47
CA ARG A 86 -3.67 -7.46 -14.32
C ARG A 86 -4.76 -8.44 -14.74
N ASP A 87 -5.98 -8.23 -14.29
CA ASP A 87 -7.13 -9.08 -14.63
C ASP A 87 -7.47 -8.96 -16.13
N SER A 88 -7.39 -7.75 -16.70
CA SER A 88 -7.62 -7.52 -18.13
C SER A 88 -6.54 -8.18 -19.02
N ILE A 89 -5.27 -8.15 -18.60
CA ILE A 89 -4.18 -8.87 -19.28
C ILE A 89 -4.40 -10.38 -19.17
N PHE A 90 -4.81 -10.89 -18.00
CA PHE A 90 -5.13 -12.31 -17.84
C PHE A 90 -6.33 -12.73 -18.70
N ASP A 91 -7.38 -11.92 -18.78
CA ASP A 91 -8.54 -12.17 -19.63
C ASP A 91 -8.21 -12.11 -21.12
N GLU A 92 -7.36 -11.18 -21.57
CA GLU A 92 -6.85 -11.15 -22.95
C GLU A 92 -5.99 -12.37 -23.27
N ILE A 93 -5.08 -12.76 -22.38
CA ILE A 93 -4.24 -13.95 -22.57
C ILE A 93 -5.10 -15.22 -22.64
N ILE A 94 -6.11 -15.38 -21.78
CA ILE A 94 -7.01 -16.54 -21.84
C ILE A 94 -7.83 -16.55 -23.13
N ARG A 95 -8.24 -15.38 -23.65
CA ARG A 95 -9.00 -15.26 -24.90
C ARG A 95 -8.15 -15.55 -26.14
N ASP A 96 -6.86 -15.18 -26.14
CA ASP A 96 -5.91 -15.45 -27.23
C ASP A 96 -5.36 -16.90 -27.20
N PHE A 97 -5.29 -17.54 -26.03
CA PHE A 97 -4.74 -18.91 -25.88
C PHE A 97 -5.80 -20.00 -25.67
N GLY A 98 -7.06 -19.65 -25.44
CA GLY A 98 -8.16 -20.59 -25.12
C GLY A 98 -9.32 -20.59 -26.12
N GLY A 99 -9.07 -20.22 -27.37
CA GLY A 99 -10.07 -20.18 -28.43
C GLY A 99 -9.78 -21.11 -29.60
N ASP A 100 -9.78 -22.43 -29.35
CA ASP A 100 -10.19 -23.46 -30.33
C ASP A 100 -11.04 -24.51 -29.60
#